data_AF-A0A0W0YGZ6-F1
#
_entry.id   AF-A0A0W0YGZ6-F1
#
_cell.length_a   1.000
_cell.length_b   1.000
_cell.length_c   1.000
_cell.angle_alpha   90.00
_cell.angle_beta   90.00
_cell.angle_gamma   90.00
#
_symmetry.space_group_name_H-M   'P 1'
#
loop_
_entity.id
_entity.type
_entity.pdbx_description
1 polymer ?
#
loop_
_entity_poly.entity_id
_entity_poly.type
_entity_poly.pdbx_seq_one_letter_code
_entity_poly.pdbx_strand_id
1 'polypeptide(L)'
;MSVKANFQGGLDLNFFAKREFESTEGVAPSKQASIIARNAARFLMMGWTDSWTQFLTPTVLNAVFVKRDHELLRELRLAFQQGFIEIFEQLKDKELTEEQKEQVQLYLSNCLTLLPYGDLTPYESIKIPQYIEGTWEMVEYQITPIELTETSGWQRFFIQDKDRVFAYGLEPLFQKKAESHLIFMGTTYPAGQGFVPQVNTDSKGFETVGKSLYRTGRARVQEWLCQQENSIHVCGVSLGGSLSLLLAIDQGNYKLSRVDALNPAGLHDAWSKSRYDYWDSLNEKPRVVVQKQGDDPVSAFGIWKTDWDIFHVIPPKDKRGPISFCDHFLNYAGFADTQFDYIQAEQDNSKRLARNFWLYSLGRSLIYYCFLTPYTYLIRPLVHLVSQNWVLSAHIVTFCVAASLAVAGVIPGLIFLGIAGGLLASSLIYSTLPAMKNNSKEITTKNKYVEKGLAELHDPSLSRNPTMDIYNEDNAIEVDFTYQQIHTYYHLMRSLKNKDFIPYEEKESKHVKGITKKALLENSQNPKNADVVISFKVTKAKAAHIQHTLSFVKKLGSDNEQLKAAVGKSYSNYCMGKYA
;
A
#
# COMPACT_ATOMS: atom_id res chain seq x y z
N MET A 1 2.96 18.06 20.77
CA MET A 1 4.19 18.27 21.58
C MET A 1 5.07 17.04 21.42
N SER A 2 6.40 17.19 21.45
CA SER A 2 7.35 16.06 21.48
C SER A 2 7.45 15.56 22.93
N VAL A 3 7.28 14.26 23.13
CA VAL A 3 7.40 13.61 24.45
C VAL A 3 8.86 13.13 24.56
N LYS A 4 9.75 13.97 25.09
CA LYS A 4 11.15 13.59 25.36
C LYS A 4 11.31 13.03 26.78
N ALA A 5 10.45 12.08 27.13
CA ALA A 5 10.40 11.49 28.44
C ALA A 5 10.08 10.01 28.34
N ASN A 6 10.58 9.24 29.30
CA ASN A 6 10.18 7.85 29.44
C ASN A 6 8.75 7.80 29.98
N PHE A 7 7.96 6.84 29.50
CA PHE A 7 6.63 6.60 30.03
C PHE A 7 6.27 5.11 29.94
N GLN A 8 5.24 4.73 30.68
CA GLN A 8 4.61 3.42 30.60
C GLN A 8 3.21 3.61 30.00
N GLY A 9 2.78 2.74 29.10
CA GLY A 9 1.56 2.95 28.31
C GLY A 9 0.31 3.20 29.18
N GLY A 10 -0.02 2.24 30.04
CA GLY A 10 -1.17 2.34 30.95
C GLY A 10 -2.53 1.98 30.35
N LEU A 11 -2.62 1.63 29.07
CA LEU A 11 -3.82 1.05 28.44
C LEU A 11 -3.56 -0.37 27.90
N ASP A 12 -4.54 -1.26 28.06
CA ASP A 12 -4.56 -2.57 27.40
C ASP A 12 -5.52 -2.51 26.20
N LEU A 13 -4.95 -2.27 25.02
CA LEU A 13 -5.65 -2.09 23.75
C LEU A 13 -5.76 -3.44 23.03
N ASN A 14 -6.93 -4.05 23.07
CA ASN A 14 -7.16 -5.35 22.47
C ASN A 14 -7.74 -5.19 21.06
N PHE A 15 -7.06 -5.69 20.03
CA PHE A 15 -7.56 -5.61 18.64
C PHE A 15 -8.77 -6.52 18.39
N PHE A 16 -9.03 -7.50 19.27
CA PHE A 16 -10.23 -8.32 19.29
C PHE A 16 -10.63 -8.57 20.74
N ALA A 17 -11.93 -8.81 20.98
CA ALA A 17 -12.44 -9.12 22.31
C ALA A 17 -11.80 -10.35 22.98
N LYS A 18 -11.24 -11.28 22.19
CA LYS A 18 -10.55 -12.49 22.68
C LYS A 18 -9.14 -12.59 22.10
N ARG A 19 -8.18 -12.94 22.96
CA ARG A 19 -6.76 -13.15 22.63
C ARG A 19 -6.52 -14.51 21.98
N GLU A 20 -7.30 -15.51 22.35
CA GLU A 20 -7.14 -16.88 21.89
C GLU A 20 -7.41 -16.99 20.39
N PHE A 21 -6.71 -17.91 19.74
CA PHE A 21 -6.96 -18.23 18.36
C PHE A 21 -8.26 -19.00 18.19
N GLU A 22 -8.98 -18.66 17.13
CA GLU A 22 -10.15 -19.40 16.69
C GLU A 22 -9.70 -20.70 15.99
N SER A 23 -10.29 -21.84 16.33
CA SER A 23 -9.98 -23.13 15.70
C SER A 23 -10.55 -23.21 14.28
N THR A 24 -9.79 -23.81 13.37
CA THR A 24 -10.25 -24.17 12.02
C THR A 24 -10.74 -25.62 11.93
N GLU A 25 -10.64 -26.39 13.00
CA GLU A 25 -11.05 -27.80 13.04
C GLU A 25 -12.57 -27.93 12.85
N GLY A 26 -12.97 -28.82 11.94
CA GLY A 26 -14.39 -29.02 11.59
C GLY A 26 -15.03 -27.87 10.80
N VAL A 27 -14.28 -26.83 10.45
CA VAL A 27 -14.79 -25.69 9.66
C VAL A 27 -14.61 -25.97 8.17
N ALA A 28 -15.65 -25.74 7.38
CA ALA A 28 -15.59 -25.86 5.93
C ALA A 28 -14.50 -24.97 5.31
N PRO A 29 -13.73 -25.43 4.30
CA PRO A 29 -12.62 -24.67 3.72
C PRO A 29 -12.96 -23.23 3.31
N SER A 30 -14.16 -23.01 2.75
CA SER A 30 -14.65 -21.69 2.34
C SER A 30 -14.84 -20.68 3.48
N LYS A 31 -14.86 -21.12 4.74
CA LYS A 31 -14.97 -20.26 5.92
C LYS A 31 -13.65 -20.10 6.68
N GLN A 32 -12.65 -20.94 6.37
CA GLN A 32 -11.37 -20.94 7.08
C GLN A 32 -10.56 -19.67 6.83
N ALA A 33 -10.63 -19.08 5.64
CA ALA A 33 -9.91 -17.84 5.31
C ALA A 33 -10.20 -16.71 6.32
N SER A 34 -11.48 -16.56 6.72
CA SER A 34 -11.88 -15.55 7.70
C SER A 34 -11.27 -15.78 9.09
N ILE A 35 -11.19 -17.04 9.52
CA ILE A 35 -10.62 -17.44 10.80
C ILE A 35 -9.10 -17.22 10.79
N ILE A 36 -8.43 -17.63 9.72
CA ILE A 36 -6.99 -17.46 9.54
C ILE A 36 -6.64 -15.98 9.54
N ALA A 37 -7.39 -15.15 8.80
CA ALA A 37 -7.20 -13.70 8.76
C ALA A 37 -7.32 -13.04 10.15
N ARG A 38 -8.35 -13.39 10.93
CA ARG A 38 -8.51 -12.88 12.30
C ARG A 38 -7.37 -13.34 13.23
N ASN A 39 -6.96 -14.60 13.13
CA ASN A 39 -5.83 -15.11 13.91
C ASN A 39 -4.50 -14.45 13.52
N ALA A 40 -4.28 -14.14 12.24
CA ALA A 40 -3.13 -13.37 11.78
C ALA A 40 -3.11 -11.98 12.42
N ALA A 41 -4.25 -11.28 12.40
CA ALA A 41 -4.39 -9.97 13.02
C ALA A 41 -4.22 -10.04 14.55
N ARG A 42 -4.77 -11.07 15.24
CA ARG A 42 -4.51 -11.30 16.68
C ARG A 42 -3.03 -11.45 16.96
N PHE A 43 -2.35 -12.31 16.20
CA PHE A 43 -0.93 -12.56 16.38
C PHE A 43 -0.11 -11.28 16.23
N LEU A 44 -0.39 -10.48 15.19
CA LEU A 44 0.35 -9.25 14.92
C LEU A 44 0.04 -8.14 15.94
N MET A 45 -1.23 -7.97 16.33
CA MET A 45 -1.70 -6.81 17.10
C MET A 45 -1.77 -7.04 18.61
N MET A 46 -1.92 -8.29 19.05
CA MET A 46 -2.16 -8.65 20.45
C MET A 46 -0.99 -9.45 21.06
N GLY A 47 0.14 -9.49 20.35
CA GLY A 47 1.41 -10.03 20.81
C GLY A 47 1.52 -11.55 20.74
N TRP A 48 2.61 -12.05 21.31
CA TRP A 48 2.91 -13.46 21.30
C TRP A 48 1.93 -14.28 22.14
N THR A 49 1.65 -15.50 21.69
CA THR A 49 0.87 -16.52 22.42
C THR A 49 1.53 -17.88 22.26
N ASP A 50 1.47 -18.72 23.29
CA ASP A 50 2.01 -20.10 23.24
C ASP A 50 1.34 -20.95 22.15
N SER A 51 0.12 -20.57 21.74
CA SER A 51 -0.64 -21.23 20.67
C SER A 51 -0.25 -20.80 19.26
N TRP A 52 0.81 -20.00 19.07
CA TRP A 52 1.19 -19.44 17.76
C TRP A 52 1.38 -20.51 16.66
N THR A 53 1.83 -21.71 17.02
CA THR A 53 2.04 -22.82 16.07
C THR A 53 0.75 -23.27 15.39
N GLN A 54 -0.42 -23.04 16.00
CA GLN A 54 -1.72 -23.30 15.39
C GLN A 54 -1.96 -22.44 14.13
N PHE A 55 -1.21 -21.34 13.97
CA PHE A 55 -1.25 -20.51 12.77
C PHE A 55 -0.46 -21.10 11.59
N LEU A 56 0.49 -22.02 11.83
CA LEU A 56 1.33 -22.65 10.80
C LEU A 56 0.59 -23.77 10.04
N THR A 57 -0.48 -23.40 9.35
CA THR A 57 -1.25 -24.34 8.52
C THR A 57 -0.65 -24.46 7.11
N PRO A 58 -0.87 -25.59 6.39
CA PRO A 58 -0.46 -25.72 5.00
C PRO A 58 -1.00 -24.60 4.10
N THR A 59 -2.23 -24.13 4.34
CA THR A 59 -2.84 -23.00 3.63
C THR A 59 -2.04 -21.72 3.82
N VAL A 60 -1.67 -21.40 5.07
CA VAL A 60 -0.85 -20.22 5.38
C VAL A 60 0.55 -20.34 4.77
N LEU A 61 1.20 -21.50 4.90
CA LEU A 61 2.52 -21.72 4.30
C LEU A 61 2.49 -21.57 2.77
N ASN A 62 1.48 -22.12 2.12
CA ASN A 62 1.28 -21.95 0.68
C ASN A 62 1.03 -20.48 0.30
N ALA A 63 0.19 -19.77 1.06
CA ALA A 63 -0.10 -18.35 0.85
C ALA A 63 1.14 -17.45 0.99
N VAL A 64 2.05 -17.80 1.91
CA VAL A 64 3.27 -17.04 2.23
C VAL A 64 4.44 -17.37 1.28
N PHE A 65 4.64 -18.64 0.95
CA PHE A 65 5.85 -19.09 0.23
C PHE A 65 5.63 -19.44 -1.24
N VAL A 66 4.41 -19.78 -1.65
CA VAL A 66 4.15 -20.34 -2.98
C VAL A 66 3.31 -19.39 -3.83
N LYS A 67 2.09 -19.07 -3.38
CA LYS A 67 1.15 -18.29 -4.17
C LYS A 67 0.23 -17.46 -3.27
N ARG A 68 0.15 -16.17 -3.56
CA ARG A 68 -0.78 -15.25 -2.92
C ARG A 68 -2.23 -15.72 -2.99
N ASP A 69 -2.92 -15.66 -1.86
CA ASP A 69 -4.33 -16.02 -1.72
C ASP A 69 -5.19 -14.76 -1.59
N HIS A 70 -5.90 -14.40 -2.67
CA HIS A 70 -6.73 -13.20 -2.70
C HIS A 70 -7.92 -13.25 -1.74
N GLU A 71 -8.44 -14.44 -1.43
CA GLU A 71 -9.55 -14.57 -0.48
C GLU A 71 -9.04 -14.33 0.95
N LEU A 72 -7.91 -14.93 1.30
CA LEU A 72 -7.28 -14.68 2.61
C LEU A 72 -6.96 -13.20 2.82
N LEU A 73 -6.45 -12.52 1.80
CA LEU A 73 -6.13 -11.09 1.88
C LEU A 73 -7.39 -10.21 1.95
N ARG A 74 -8.47 -10.57 1.24
CA ARG A 74 -9.78 -9.93 1.41
C ARG A 74 -10.25 -10.02 2.86
N GLU A 75 -10.21 -11.22 3.43
CA GLU A 75 -10.61 -11.45 4.82
C GLU A 75 -9.68 -10.74 5.82
N LEU A 76 -8.39 -10.59 5.49
CA LEU A 76 -7.46 -9.81 6.32
C LEU A 76 -7.87 -8.34 6.41
N ARG A 77 -8.28 -7.71 5.31
CA ARG A 77 -8.81 -6.32 5.34
C ARG A 77 -10.04 -6.20 6.24
N LEU A 78 -10.93 -7.19 6.18
CA LEU A 78 -12.12 -7.24 7.05
C LEU A 78 -11.74 -7.42 8.52
N ALA A 79 -10.74 -8.26 8.82
CA ALA A 79 -10.23 -8.46 10.17
C ALA A 79 -9.62 -7.16 10.75
N PHE A 80 -8.90 -6.37 9.93
CA PHE A 80 -8.44 -5.04 10.32
C PHE A 80 -9.61 -4.09 10.60
N GLN A 81 -10.63 -4.07 9.75
CA GLN A 81 -11.82 -3.25 9.99
C GLN A 81 -12.52 -3.60 11.31
N GLN A 82 -12.63 -4.89 11.62
CA GLN A 82 -13.19 -5.36 12.90
C GLN A 82 -12.36 -4.89 14.08
N GLY A 83 -11.03 -5.01 14.00
CA GLY A 83 -10.19 -4.56 15.10
C GLY A 83 -10.16 -3.05 15.30
N PHE A 84 -10.25 -2.25 14.23
CA PHE A 84 -10.43 -0.81 14.37
C PHE A 84 -11.74 -0.45 15.08
N ILE A 85 -12.83 -1.18 14.80
CA ILE A 85 -14.10 -1.00 15.53
C ILE A 85 -13.92 -1.34 17.01
N GLU A 86 -13.28 -2.47 17.33
CA GLU A 86 -13.03 -2.89 18.71
C GLU A 86 -12.18 -1.86 19.48
N ILE A 87 -11.17 -1.28 18.83
CA ILE A 87 -10.34 -0.23 19.43
C ILE A 87 -11.16 1.05 19.67
N PHE A 88 -12.01 1.44 18.73
CA PHE A 88 -12.89 2.60 18.91
C PHE A 88 -13.85 2.41 20.10
N GLU A 89 -14.47 1.25 20.21
CA GLU A 89 -15.38 0.93 21.32
C GLU A 89 -14.66 1.00 22.69
N GLN A 90 -13.38 0.65 22.73
CA GLN A 90 -12.54 0.79 23.93
C GLN A 90 -12.18 2.24 24.28
N LEU A 91 -12.26 3.18 23.32
CA LEU A 91 -11.74 4.55 23.45
C LEU A 91 -12.84 5.63 23.52
N LYS A 92 -13.99 5.41 22.86
CA LYS A 92 -14.98 6.45 22.54
C LYS A 92 -15.49 7.30 23.72
N ASP A 93 -15.52 6.72 24.92
CA ASP A 93 -16.03 7.36 26.13
C ASP A 93 -14.93 7.64 27.18
N LYS A 94 -13.65 7.54 26.80
CA LYS A 94 -12.52 7.70 27.73
C LYS A 94 -11.81 9.04 27.60
N GLU A 95 -11.58 9.68 28.74
CA GLU A 95 -10.58 10.74 28.87
C GLU A 95 -9.21 10.10 29.13
N LEU A 96 -8.25 10.41 28.26
CA LEU A 96 -6.91 9.83 28.30
C LEU A 96 -5.88 10.86 28.76
N THR A 97 -4.87 10.41 29.51
CA THR A 97 -3.67 11.23 29.78
C THR A 97 -2.86 11.44 28.50
N GLU A 98 -1.89 12.35 28.51
CA GLU A 98 -1.05 12.59 27.33
C GLU A 98 -0.19 11.37 26.97
N GLU A 99 0.31 10.62 27.95
CA GLU A 99 1.04 9.38 27.75
C GLU A 99 0.15 8.29 27.13
N GLN A 100 -1.09 8.18 27.61
CA GLN A 100 -2.08 7.25 27.06
C GLN A 100 -2.48 7.63 25.63
N LYS A 101 -2.64 8.93 25.32
CA LYS A 101 -2.87 9.40 23.95
C LYS A 101 -1.69 9.06 23.04
N GLU A 102 -0.46 9.26 23.50
CA GLU A 102 0.73 8.88 22.75
C GLU A 102 0.81 7.35 22.55
N GLN A 103 0.50 6.55 23.57
CA GLN A 103 0.40 5.09 23.43
C GLN A 103 -0.62 4.68 22.35
N VAL A 104 -1.83 5.23 22.39
CA VAL A 104 -2.87 4.94 21.39
C VAL A 104 -2.41 5.35 20.01
N GLN A 105 -1.78 6.51 19.87
CA GLN A 105 -1.23 6.98 18.59
C GLN A 105 -0.19 5.99 18.04
N LEU A 106 0.79 5.57 18.85
CA LEU A 106 1.81 4.61 18.44
C LEU A 106 1.18 3.26 18.05
N TYR A 107 0.21 2.78 18.83
CA TYR A 107 -0.50 1.54 18.55
C TYR A 107 -1.29 1.59 17.25
N LEU A 108 -2.07 2.65 17.02
CA LEU A 108 -2.84 2.85 15.78
C LEU A 108 -1.90 3.00 14.57
N SER A 109 -0.80 3.75 14.68
CA SER A 109 0.22 3.83 13.64
C SER A 109 0.75 2.44 13.30
N ASN A 110 1.10 1.63 14.30
CA ASN A 110 1.57 0.25 14.10
C ASN A 110 0.52 -0.62 13.39
N CYS A 111 -0.76 -0.53 13.77
CA CYS A 111 -1.86 -1.19 13.06
C CYS A 111 -1.89 -0.78 11.58
N LEU A 112 -1.81 0.53 11.30
CA LEU A 112 -1.82 1.05 9.93
C LEU A 112 -0.61 0.58 9.12
N THR A 113 0.58 0.46 9.73
CA THR A 113 1.77 -0.02 9.01
C THR A 113 1.63 -1.45 8.49
N LEU A 114 0.80 -2.27 9.15
CA LEU A 114 0.58 -3.68 8.80
C LEU A 114 -0.68 -3.92 7.94
N LEU A 115 -1.55 -2.91 7.83
CA LEU A 115 -2.74 -2.97 6.99
C LEU A 115 -2.45 -3.25 5.48
N PRO A 116 -1.41 -2.68 4.85
CA PRO A 116 -1.09 -2.94 3.44
C PRO A 116 -0.86 -4.42 3.07
N TYR A 117 -0.50 -5.26 4.04
CA TYR A 117 -0.30 -6.70 3.81
C TYR A 117 -1.61 -7.42 3.42
N GLY A 118 -2.78 -6.77 3.57
CA GLY A 118 -4.07 -7.24 3.09
C GLY A 118 -4.41 -6.88 1.64
N ASP A 119 -3.45 -6.37 0.84
CA ASP A 119 -3.67 -5.86 -0.53
C ASP A 119 -4.83 -4.85 -0.57
N LEU A 120 -4.62 -3.67 0.04
CA LEU A 120 -5.61 -2.61 0.05
C LEU A 120 -6.07 -2.26 -1.37
N THR A 121 -7.39 -2.17 -1.56
CA THR A 121 -8.02 -1.95 -2.87
C THR A 121 -8.70 -0.58 -2.94
N PRO A 122 -8.61 0.15 -4.06
CA PRO A 122 -9.25 1.46 -4.21
C PRO A 122 -10.79 1.40 -4.30
N TYR A 123 -11.36 0.20 -4.28
CA TYR A 123 -12.80 -0.03 -4.38
C TYR A 123 -13.45 -0.40 -3.06
N GLU A 124 -12.68 -0.39 -1.97
CA GLU A 124 -13.18 -0.50 -0.61
C GLU A 124 -12.85 0.78 0.16
N SER A 125 -13.59 1.05 1.23
CA SER A 125 -13.26 2.03 2.25
C SER A 125 -12.85 1.33 3.53
N ILE A 126 -12.09 2.02 4.37
CA ILE A 126 -11.75 1.55 5.72
C ILE A 126 -12.03 2.63 6.74
N LYS A 127 -12.59 2.24 7.89
CA LYS A 127 -12.83 3.14 9.01
C LYS A 127 -11.76 2.97 10.07
N ILE A 128 -11.16 4.08 10.50
CA ILE A 128 -10.06 4.12 11.46
C ILE A 128 -10.45 5.09 12.60
N PRO A 129 -10.20 4.73 13.88
CA PRO A 129 -10.45 5.63 15.00
C PRO A 129 -9.47 6.81 14.97
N GLN A 130 -9.97 8.03 15.13
CA GLN A 130 -9.15 9.23 15.26
C GLN A 130 -9.70 10.15 16.35
N TYR A 131 -8.81 10.78 17.11
CA TYR A 131 -9.18 11.79 18.09
C TYR A 131 -9.23 13.17 17.43
N ILE A 132 -10.44 13.72 17.27
CA ILE A 132 -10.71 14.97 16.56
C ILE A 132 -11.46 15.89 17.50
N GLU A 133 -10.92 17.09 17.73
CA GLU A 133 -11.57 18.16 18.51
C GLU A 133 -12.10 17.74 19.90
N GLY A 134 -11.39 16.84 20.57
CA GLY A 134 -11.75 16.40 21.91
C GLY A 134 -12.59 15.12 21.97
N THR A 135 -12.97 14.56 20.83
CA THR A 135 -13.78 13.34 20.75
C THR A 135 -13.17 12.31 19.83
N TRP A 136 -13.36 11.03 20.15
CA TRP A 136 -13.03 9.94 19.24
C TRP A 136 -14.10 9.79 18.18
N GLU A 137 -13.69 9.67 16.92
CA GLU A 137 -14.57 9.42 15.79
C GLU A 137 -14.06 8.25 14.95
N MET A 138 -14.98 7.47 14.38
CA MET A 138 -14.66 6.49 13.33
C MET A 138 -14.65 7.17 11.97
N VAL A 139 -13.48 7.60 11.53
CA VAL A 139 -13.31 8.28 10.26
C VAL A 139 -13.24 7.26 9.13
N GLU A 140 -14.06 7.45 8.10
CA GLU A 140 -14.07 6.59 6.92
C GLU A 140 -13.18 7.14 5.80
N TYR A 141 -12.27 6.30 5.30
CA TYR A 141 -11.24 6.67 4.33
C TYR A 141 -11.44 5.98 2.98
N GLN A 142 -11.19 6.74 1.91
CA GLN A 142 -10.95 6.20 0.58
C GLN A 142 -9.49 5.79 0.43
N ILE A 143 -9.28 4.63 -0.19
CA ILE A 143 -7.94 4.09 -0.46
C ILE A 143 -7.46 4.52 -1.85
N THR A 144 -6.22 4.99 -1.93
CA THR A 144 -5.51 5.30 -3.18
C THR A 144 -4.17 4.57 -3.21
N PRO A 145 -4.00 3.51 -4.01
CA PRO A 145 -2.71 2.89 -4.24
C PRO A 145 -1.78 3.82 -5.03
N ILE A 146 -0.54 3.98 -4.57
CA ILE A 146 0.49 4.83 -5.16
C ILE A 146 1.67 3.94 -5.54
N GLU A 147 1.86 3.70 -6.83
CA GLU A 147 2.97 2.86 -7.30
C GLU A 147 4.33 3.52 -7.05
N LEU A 148 5.24 2.77 -6.44
CA LEU A 148 6.61 3.19 -6.14
C LEU A 148 7.61 2.71 -7.18
N THR A 149 7.31 1.60 -7.87
CA THR A 149 8.17 1.04 -8.92
C THR A 149 8.14 1.84 -10.22
N GLU A 150 9.19 1.71 -11.03
CA GLU A 150 9.27 2.40 -12.31
C GLU A 150 8.13 1.97 -13.26
N THR A 151 7.44 2.95 -13.84
CA THR A 151 6.31 2.70 -14.77
C THR A 151 6.66 2.97 -16.24
N SER A 152 7.81 3.58 -16.52
CA SER A 152 8.24 3.92 -17.88
C SER A 152 9.76 3.78 -18.07
N GLY A 153 10.24 3.89 -19.30
CA GLY A 153 11.67 3.79 -19.62
C GLY A 153 12.27 2.39 -19.47
N TRP A 154 13.61 2.30 -19.49
CA TRP A 154 14.33 1.03 -19.55
C TRP A 154 14.14 0.14 -18.32
N GLN A 155 14.08 0.73 -17.12
CA GLN A 155 13.96 -0.07 -15.88
C GLN A 155 12.62 -0.83 -15.82
N ARG A 156 11.58 -0.33 -16.49
CA ARG A 156 10.28 -0.99 -16.59
C ARG A 156 10.36 -2.40 -17.22
N PHE A 157 11.34 -2.67 -18.08
CA PHE A 157 11.53 -4.00 -18.69
C PHE A 157 11.86 -5.09 -17.67
N PHE A 158 12.43 -4.74 -16.51
CA PHE A 158 12.77 -5.68 -15.43
C PHE A 158 11.69 -5.81 -14.37
N ILE A 159 10.60 -5.04 -14.49
CA ILE A 159 9.48 -5.04 -13.55
C ILE A 159 8.33 -5.82 -14.18
N GLN A 160 7.90 -6.89 -13.53
CA GLN A 160 6.67 -7.61 -13.88
C GLN A 160 5.53 -7.17 -12.99
N ASP A 161 4.32 -7.66 -13.24
CA ASP A 161 3.19 -7.26 -12.40
C ASP A 161 3.44 -7.58 -10.93
N LYS A 162 3.91 -8.79 -10.61
CA LYS A 162 4.30 -9.22 -9.25
C LYS A 162 5.44 -8.42 -8.58
N ASP A 163 6.15 -7.60 -9.34
CA ASP A 163 7.25 -6.76 -8.82
C ASP A 163 6.79 -5.39 -8.38
N ARG A 164 5.60 -4.97 -8.77
CA ARG A 164 5.12 -3.62 -8.49
C ARG A 164 4.98 -3.43 -6.99
N VAL A 165 5.52 -2.34 -6.47
CA VAL A 165 5.45 -1.99 -5.04
C VAL A 165 4.57 -0.76 -4.88
N PHE A 166 3.75 -0.72 -3.84
CA PHE A 166 2.80 0.37 -3.60
C PHE A 166 2.97 0.96 -2.19
N ALA A 167 2.79 2.27 -2.10
CA ALA A 167 2.34 2.94 -0.90
C ALA A 167 0.82 3.14 -0.98
N TYR A 168 0.17 3.45 0.14
CA TYR A 168 -1.27 3.64 0.19
C TYR A 168 -1.61 4.97 0.83
N GLY A 169 -2.28 5.83 0.07
CA GLY A 169 -2.88 7.05 0.58
C GLY A 169 -4.30 6.77 1.06
N LEU A 170 -4.64 7.24 2.26
CA LEU A 170 -5.97 7.19 2.85
C LEU A 170 -6.49 8.62 2.99
N GLU A 171 -7.56 8.94 2.28
CA GLU A 171 -8.19 10.26 2.28
C GLU A 171 -9.55 10.19 2.99
N PRO A 172 -9.84 11.07 4.00
CA PRO A 172 -11.14 11.10 4.65
C PRO A 172 -12.27 11.40 3.65
N LEU A 173 -13.31 10.57 3.64
CA LEU A 173 -14.44 10.77 2.73
C LEU A 173 -15.38 11.90 3.18
N PHE A 174 -15.66 11.98 4.48
CA PHE A 174 -16.71 12.84 5.02
C PHE A 174 -16.25 13.79 6.13
N GLN A 175 -15.24 13.39 6.91
CA GLN A 175 -14.75 14.19 8.03
C GLN A 175 -13.65 15.16 7.57
N LYS A 176 -14.02 16.43 7.40
CA LYS A 176 -13.13 17.48 6.89
C LYS A 176 -11.99 17.86 7.82
N LYS A 177 -12.05 17.50 9.11
CA LYS A 177 -11.00 17.80 10.09
C LYS A 177 -10.06 16.63 10.34
N ALA A 178 -10.36 15.47 9.78
CA ALA A 178 -9.54 14.28 9.92
C ALA A 178 -8.24 14.42 9.13
N GLU A 179 -7.15 13.90 9.68
CA GLU A 179 -5.89 13.82 8.95
C GLU A 179 -5.97 12.73 7.87
N SER A 180 -5.34 12.99 6.73
CA SER A 180 -5.07 11.94 5.74
C SER A 180 -3.92 11.06 6.22
N HIS A 181 -3.87 9.80 5.80
CA HIS A 181 -2.75 8.90 6.10
C HIS A 181 -1.98 8.51 4.85
N LEU A 182 -0.65 8.49 4.93
CA LEU A 182 0.20 7.86 3.93
C LEU A 182 0.92 6.68 4.56
N ILE A 183 0.68 5.49 4.02
CA ILE A 183 1.24 4.25 4.54
C ILE A 183 2.26 3.70 3.56
N PHE A 184 3.52 3.63 3.99
CA PHE A 184 4.55 2.90 3.26
C PHE A 184 4.59 1.45 3.75
N MET A 185 4.37 0.51 2.83
CA MET A 185 4.45 -0.92 3.14
C MET A 185 5.90 -1.34 3.42
N GLY A 186 6.08 -2.16 4.46
CA GLY A 186 7.34 -2.86 4.74
C GLY A 186 7.66 -3.93 3.70
N THR A 187 8.83 -4.56 3.82
CA THR A 187 9.19 -5.69 2.95
C THR A 187 8.18 -6.82 3.15
N THR A 188 7.59 -7.28 2.06
CA THR A 188 6.56 -8.32 2.09
C THR A 188 7.15 -9.72 2.23
N TYR A 189 6.30 -10.73 2.26
CA TYR A 189 6.69 -12.15 2.28
C TYR A 189 7.00 -12.68 0.86
N PRO A 190 7.65 -13.84 0.69
CA PRO A 190 8.13 -14.30 -0.62
C PRO A 190 7.09 -14.38 -1.75
N ALA A 191 5.87 -14.82 -1.46
CA ALA A 191 4.75 -14.83 -2.41
C ALA A 191 4.01 -13.48 -2.52
N GLY A 192 4.38 -12.51 -1.69
CA GLY A 192 3.79 -11.17 -1.63
C GLY A 192 4.21 -10.29 -2.80
N GLN A 193 3.36 -9.31 -3.08
CA GLN A 193 3.52 -8.36 -4.16
C GLN A 193 4.73 -7.43 -3.93
N GLY A 194 5.68 -7.43 -4.86
CA GLY A 194 6.83 -6.53 -4.79
C GLY A 194 8.02 -7.03 -3.96
N PHE A 195 7.99 -8.29 -3.50
CA PHE A 195 9.04 -8.88 -2.65
C PHE A 195 10.46 -8.65 -3.18
N VAL A 196 10.73 -9.02 -4.44
CA VAL A 196 12.09 -8.95 -5.01
C VAL A 196 12.61 -7.51 -5.09
N PRO A 197 11.87 -6.52 -5.63
CA PRO A 197 12.31 -5.13 -5.58
C PRO A 197 12.51 -4.56 -4.18
N GLN A 198 11.69 -4.98 -3.20
CA GLN A 198 11.86 -4.57 -1.80
C GLN A 198 13.17 -5.11 -1.21
N VAL A 199 13.44 -6.41 -1.35
CA VAL A 199 14.73 -7.01 -0.91
C VAL A 199 15.93 -6.36 -1.60
N ASN A 200 15.79 -6.02 -2.89
CA ASN A 200 16.83 -5.32 -3.64
C ASN A 200 17.10 -3.92 -3.07
N THR A 201 16.06 -3.14 -2.74
CA THR A 201 16.25 -1.78 -2.20
C THR A 201 16.69 -1.79 -0.74
N ASP A 202 16.31 -2.80 0.04
CA ASP A 202 16.82 -3.03 1.39
C ASP A 202 18.33 -3.21 1.36
N SER A 203 18.80 -4.02 0.43
CA SER A 203 20.19 -4.45 0.37
C SER A 203 21.12 -3.46 -0.33
N LYS A 204 20.61 -2.39 -0.96
CA LYS A 204 21.49 -1.49 -1.71
C LYS A 204 22.35 -0.63 -0.76
N GLY A 205 23.65 -0.93 -0.72
CA GLY A 205 24.58 -0.26 0.18
C GLY A 205 24.96 1.17 -0.24
N PHE A 206 25.63 1.88 0.67
CA PHE A 206 26.01 3.31 0.56
C PHE A 206 24.86 4.29 0.30
N GLU A 207 23.62 3.89 0.61
CA GLU A 207 22.46 4.76 0.61
C GLU A 207 21.46 4.34 1.68
N THR A 208 20.53 5.20 2.08
CA THR A 208 19.45 4.80 2.99
C THR A 208 18.65 3.65 2.40
N VAL A 209 18.29 2.66 3.21
CA VAL A 209 17.34 1.59 2.86
C VAL A 209 16.11 2.19 2.17
N GLY A 210 15.73 1.62 1.01
CA GLY A 210 14.55 2.09 0.28
C GLY A 210 14.77 3.32 -0.61
N LYS A 211 15.93 3.99 -0.58
CA LYS A 211 16.15 5.25 -1.31
C LYS A 211 15.90 5.12 -2.81
N SER A 212 16.31 4.02 -3.43
CA SER A 212 16.07 3.78 -4.85
C SER A 212 14.59 3.68 -5.19
N LEU A 213 13.80 3.00 -4.33
CA LEU A 213 12.37 2.84 -4.47
C LEU A 213 11.60 4.14 -4.18
N TYR A 214 12.01 4.88 -3.14
CA TYR A 214 11.48 6.21 -2.86
C TYR A 214 11.66 7.14 -4.06
N ARG A 215 12.85 7.14 -4.67
CA ARG A 215 13.15 7.99 -5.83
C ARG A 215 12.23 7.72 -7.02
N THR A 216 11.95 6.46 -7.33
CA THR A 216 11.06 6.10 -8.46
C THR A 216 9.60 6.41 -8.15
N GLY A 217 9.18 6.33 -6.89
CA GLY A 217 7.82 6.67 -6.45
C GLY A 217 7.58 8.16 -6.18
N ARG A 218 8.63 8.93 -5.92
CA ARG A 218 8.58 10.27 -5.32
C ARG A 218 7.56 11.20 -5.98
N ALA A 219 7.60 11.32 -7.30
CA ALA A 219 6.71 12.24 -8.01
C ALA A 219 5.22 11.91 -7.80
N ARG A 220 4.85 10.63 -7.76
CA ARG A 220 3.47 10.18 -7.55
C ARG A 220 3.03 10.32 -6.08
N VAL A 221 3.94 10.06 -5.15
CA VAL A 221 3.71 10.33 -3.73
C VAL A 221 3.46 11.82 -3.52
N GLN A 222 4.30 12.69 -4.10
CA GLN A 222 4.12 14.14 -4.01
C GLN A 222 2.85 14.62 -4.72
N GLU A 223 2.48 14.05 -5.88
CA GLU A 223 1.21 14.33 -6.56
C GLU A 223 0.02 14.08 -5.62
N TRP A 224 0.02 12.93 -4.93
CA TRP A 224 -1.04 12.60 -3.97
C TRP A 224 -1.02 13.51 -2.72
N LEU A 225 0.16 13.80 -2.16
CA LEU A 225 0.30 14.65 -0.98
C LEU A 225 -0.20 16.08 -1.24
N CYS A 226 0.12 16.66 -2.41
CA CYS A 226 -0.35 18.00 -2.80
C CYS A 226 -1.88 18.06 -3.03
N GLN A 227 -2.53 16.91 -3.23
CA GLN A 227 -3.98 16.83 -3.39
C GLN A 227 -4.74 16.85 -2.07
N GLN A 228 -4.08 16.63 -0.94
CA GLN A 228 -4.75 16.63 0.37
C GLN A 228 -5.12 18.06 0.81
N GLU A 229 -6.23 18.20 1.54
CA GLU A 229 -6.62 19.48 2.15
C GLU A 229 -6.12 19.60 3.61
N ASN A 230 -6.01 18.47 4.30
CA ASN A 230 -5.59 18.38 5.70
C ASN A 230 -4.12 17.98 5.83
N SER A 231 -3.61 18.06 7.06
CA SER A 231 -2.30 17.50 7.38
C SER A 231 -2.28 15.99 7.12
N ILE A 232 -1.10 15.49 6.75
CA ILE A 232 -0.87 14.07 6.50
C ILE A 232 -0.06 13.47 7.63
N HIS A 233 -0.57 12.39 8.20
CA HIS A 233 0.18 11.49 9.06
C HIS A 233 0.77 10.35 8.23
N VAL A 234 2.10 10.21 8.27
CA VAL A 234 2.83 9.17 7.53
C VAL A 234 3.23 8.06 8.49
N CYS A 235 3.05 6.80 8.09
CA CYS A 235 3.56 5.68 8.88
C CYS A 235 4.10 4.54 8.01
N GLY A 236 5.01 3.74 8.57
CA GLY A 236 5.49 2.53 7.93
C GLY A 236 6.35 1.67 8.86
N VAL A 237 6.44 0.38 8.53
CA VAL A 237 7.23 -0.60 9.28
C VAL A 237 8.43 -1.07 8.46
N SER A 238 9.59 -1.33 9.08
CA SER A 238 10.77 -1.88 8.41
C SER A 238 11.22 -1.00 7.23
N LEU A 239 11.34 -1.54 6.02
CA LEU A 239 11.53 -0.77 4.78
C LEU A 239 10.54 0.41 4.66
N GLY A 240 9.26 0.19 4.97
CA GLY A 240 8.24 1.22 4.94
C GLY A 240 8.50 2.33 5.95
N GLY A 241 9.05 1.99 7.11
CA GLY A 241 9.52 2.97 8.10
C GLY A 241 10.68 3.79 7.54
N SER A 242 11.66 3.17 6.90
CA SER A 242 12.78 3.86 6.23
C SER A 242 12.30 4.81 5.12
N LEU A 243 11.30 4.40 4.32
CA LEU A 243 10.65 5.25 3.31
C LEU A 243 9.92 6.44 3.94
N SER A 244 9.28 6.23 5.09
CA SER A 244 8.62 7.29 5.87
C SER A 244 9.65 8.32 6.36
N LEU A 245 10.81 7.86 6.85
CA LEU A 245 11.92 8.73 7.26
C LEU A 245 12.53 9.50 6.07
N LEU A 246 12.63 8.87 4.90
CA LEU A 246 13.07 9.54 3.67
C LEU A 246 12.10 10.64 3.23
N LEU A 247 10.79 10.42 3.38
CA LEU A 247 9.79 11.45 3.12
C LEU A 247 9.86 12.58 4.15
N ALA A 248 10.09 12.27 5.43
CA ALA A 248 10.15 13.26 6.51
C ALA A 248 11.23 14.32 6.29
N ILE A 249 12.35 13.95 5.66
CA ILE A 249 13.47 14.85 5.36
C ILE A 249 13.38 15.50 3.98
N ASP A 250 12.43 15.09 3.14
CA ASP A 250 12.27 15.62 1.78
C ASP A 250 11.50 16.95 1.78
N GLN A 251 11.64 17.70 0.69
CA GLN A 251 10.92 18.95 0.48
C GLN A 251 9.73 18.75 -0.48
N GLY A 252 8.62 19.41 -0.19
CA GLY A 252 7.50 19.58 -1.13
C GLY A 252 6.45 20.56 -0.64
N ASN A 253 5.41 20.78 -1.46
CA ASN A 253 4.30 21.67 -1.15
C ASN A 253 3.14 20.91 -0.50
N TYR A 254 3.42 20.32 0.67
CA TYR A 254 2.45 19.56 1.47
C TYR A 254 2.81 19.69 2.95
N LYS A 255 1.83 19.44 3.82
CA LYS A 255 2.01 19.54 5.27
C LYS A 255 1.94 18.17 5.93
N LEU A 256 3.07 17.71 6.46
CA LEU A 256 3.12 16.51 7.29
C LEU A 256 2.92 16.90 8.75
N SER A 257 1.96 16.30 9.45
CA SER A 257 1.80 16.53 10.90
C SER A 257 2.75 15.65 11.71
N ARG A 258 2.80 14.36 11.36
CA ARG A 258 3.52 13.33 12.10
C ARG A 258 4.05 12.25 11.16
N VAL A 259 5.21 11.69 11.51
CA VAL A 259 5.81 10.52 10.85
C VAL A 259 6.13 9.47 11.91
N ASP A 260 5.42 8.34 11.90
CA ASP A 260 5.68 7.20 12.78
C ASP A 260 6.40 6.08 12.02
N ALA A 261 7.65 5.81 12.38
CA ALA A 261 8.44 4.74 11.79
C ALA A 261 8.61 3.60 12.79
N LEU A 262 7.98 2.46 12.50
CA LEU A 262 8.08 1.24 13.29
C LEU A 262 9.24 0.37 12.80
N ASN A 263 10.16 0.03 13.70
CA ASN A 263 11.32 -0.80 13.43
C ASN A 263 12.09 -0.47 12.11
N PRO A 264 12.34 0.82 11.77
CA PRO A 264 12.99 1.17 10.51
C PRO A 264 14.49 0.94 10.57
N ALA A 265 15.12 0.76 9.41
CA ALA A 265 16.54 1.07 9.31
C ALA A 265 16.71 2.60 9.31
N GLY A 266 17.69 3.11 10.05
CA GLY A 266 17.98 4.55 10.06
C GLY A 266 18.54 5.05 8.72
N LEU A 267 18.68 6.37 8.62
CA LEU A 267 19.26 7.01 7.44
C LEU A 267 20.71 6.55 7.24
N HIS A 268 21.20 6.58 5.99
CA HIS A 268 22.61 6.36 5.72
C HIS A 268 23.41 7.64 5.95
N ASP A 269 24.53 7.52 6.66
CA ASP A 269 25.48 8.60 6.88
C ASP A 269 26.44 8.68 5.68
N ALA A 270 25.98 9.34 4.62
CA ALA A 270 26.75 9.51 3.40
C ALA A 270 27.72 10.70 3.54
N TRP A 271 28.94 10.55 3.01
CA TRP A 271 29.93 11.64 2.95
C TRP A 271 29.39 12.91 2.25
N SER A 272 28.45 12.74 1.31
CA SER A 272 27.71 13.84 0.71
C SER A 272 26.24 13.77 1.10
N LYS A 273 25.69 14.92 1.51
CA LYS A 273 24.27 15.03 1.85
C LYS A 273 23.42 14.58 0.66
N SER A 274 22.44 13.72 0.93
CA SER A 274 21.48 13.30 -0.09
C SER A 274 20.79 14.53 -0.68
N ARG A 275 20.60 14.57 -2.01
CA ARG A 275 19.80 15.62 -2.67
C ARG A 275 18.33 15.70 -2.24
N TYR A 276 17.88 14.74 -1.43
CA TYR A 276 16.54 14.65 -0.86
C TYR A 276 16.53 14.94 0.64
N ASP A 277 17.68 15.28 1.23
CA ASP A 277 17.77 15.60 2.65
C ASP A 277 17.78 17.12 2.84
N TYR A 278 16.56 17.65 2.99
CA TYR A 278 16.28 19.06 3.21
C TYR A 278 16.01 19.37 4.68
N TRP A 279 16.20 18.41 5.60
CA TRP A 279 15.77 18.50 6.99
C TRP A 279 16.15 19.82 7.68
N ASP A 280 17.39 20.27 7.51
CA ASP A 280 17.89 21.49 8.16
C ASP A 280 17.37 22.79 7.51
N SER A 281 16.81 22.69 6.30
CA SER A 281 16.23 23.79 5.53
C SER A 281 14.69 23.80 5.53
N LEU A 282 14.04 22.82 6.18
CA LEU A 282 12.59 22.80 6.28
C LEU A 282 12.12 23.89 7.26
N ASN A 283 11.22 24.77 6.79
CA ASN A 283 10.60 25.80 7.62
C ASN A 283 9.67 25.20 8.68
N GLU A 284 8.88 24.20 8.27
CA GLU A 284 8.00 23.44 9.15
C GLU A 284 8.42 21.97 9.09
N LYS A 285 8.89 21.44 10.23
CA LYS A 285 9.29 20.04 10.37
C LYS A 285 8.12 19.24 10.94
N PRO A 286 7.78 18.06 10.39
CA PRO A 286 6.86 17.14 11.07
C PRO A 286 7.48 16.63 12.37
N ARG A 287 6.63 16.21 13.31
CA ARG A 287 7.10 15.38 14.42
C ARG A 287 7.46 14.00 13.88
N VAL A 288 8.70 13.57 14.05
CA VAL A 288 9.16 12.23 13.65
C VAL A 288 9.35 11.38 14.90
N VAL A 289 8.70 10.22 14.92
CA VAL A 289 8.76 9.27 16.03
C VAL A 289 9.22 7.92 15.51
N VAL A 290 10.29 7.39 16.11
CA VAL A 290 10.88 6.09 15.76
C VAL A 290 10.64 5.13 16.91
N GLN A 291 9.98 4.01 16.63
CA GLN A 291 9.77 2.92 17.57
C GLN A 291 10.78 1.81 17.28
N LYS A 292 11.67 1.54 18.24
CA LYS A 292 12.60 0.42 18.23
C LYS A 292 12.06 -0.63 19.18
N GLN A 293 11.45 -1.69 18.68
CA GLN A 293 10.85 -2.70 19.54
C GLN A 293 11.85 -3.75 20.01
N GLY A 294 11.80 -4.08 21.30
CA GLY A 294 12.55 -5.18 21.91
C GLY A 294 14.02 -5.20 21.46
N ASP A 295 14.46 -6.34 20.93
CA ASP A 295 15.81 -6.50 20.37
C ASP A 295 15.79 -6.59 18.84
N ASP A 296 14.87 -5.88 18.17
CA ASP A 296 14.76 -5.86 16.70
C ASP A 296 16.13 -5.62 16.02
N PRO A 297 16.59 -6.52 15.14
CA PRO A 297 17.89 -6.40 14.50
C PRO A 297 17.95 -5.30 13.43
N VAL A 298 16.83 -4.87 12.86
CA VAL A 298 16.81 -3.92 11.75
C VAL A 298 17.08 -2.49 12.24
N SER A 299 16.42 -2.10 13.33
CA SER A 299 16.55 -0.78 13.93
C SER A 299 17.89 -0.51 14.62
N ALA A 300 18.76 -1.52 14.63
CA ALA A 300 20.15 -1.37 15.03
C ALA A 300 20.99 -0.61 13.99
N PHE A 301 20.53 -0.47 12.75
CA PHE A 301 21.32 0.15 11.67
C PHE A 301 20.91 1.59 11.35
N GLY A 302 21.84 2.32 10.73
CA GLY A 302 21.64 3.69 10.27
C GLY A 302 21.74 4.74 11.38
N ILE A 303 21.44 5.99 11.01
CA ILE A 303 21.49 7.16 11.89
C ILE A 303 20.13 7.88 11.97
N TRP A 304 19.92 8.58 13.07
CA TRP A 304 18.74 9.40 13.36
C TRP A 304 19.09 10.89 13.27
N LYS A 305 18.13 11.74 12.90
CA LYS A 305 18.28 13.20 13.10
C LYS A 305 18.14 13.53 14.59
N THR A 306 18.81 14.58 15.04
CA THR A 306 18.98 14.90 16.46
C THR A 306 17.69 15.35 17.16
N ASP A 307 16.75 15.88 16.40
CA ASP A 307 15.44 16.38 16.83
C ASP A 307 14.29 15.36 16.69
N TRP A 308 14.58 14.12 16.31
CA TRP A 308 13.58 13.05 16.26
C TRP A 308 13.33 12.43 17.64
N ASP A 309 12.10 12.00 17.88
CA ASP A 309 11.72 11.26 19.09
C ASP A 309 12.00 9.77 18.87
N ILE A 310 13.00 9.22 19.58
CA ILE A 310 13.37 7.81 19.45
C ILE A 310 12.96 7.09 20.72
N PHE A 311 12.11 6.07 20.61
CA PHE A 311 11.68 5.25 21.74
C PHE A 311 12.19 3.81 21.60
N HIS A 312 12.78 3.27 22.66
CA HIS A 312 12.90 1.84 22.86
C HIS A 312 11.60 1.33 23.48
N VAL A 313 10.89 0.49 22.74
CA VAL A 313 9.62 -0.10 23.17
C VAL A 313 9.91 -1.47 23.77
N ILE A 314 9.78 -1.58 25.08
CA ILE A 314 10.09 -2.79 25.85
C ILE A 314 8.76 -3.46 26.22
N PRO A 315 8.42 -4.60 25.59
CA PRO A 315 7.18 -5.31 25.89
C PRO A 315 7.23 -6.03 27.24
N PRO A 316 6.06 -6.39 27.81
CA PRO A 316 5.97 -7.36 28.88
C PRO A 316 6.57 -8.71 28.46
N LYS A 317 7.24 -9.40 29.39
CA LYS A 317 7.99 -10.64 29.09
C LYS A 317 7.13 -11.76 28.51
N ASP A 318 5.86 -11.87 28.94
CA ASP A 318 4.91 -12.88 28.47
C ASP A 318 4.33 -12.56 27.09
N LYS A 319 4.50 -11.32 26.60
CA LYS A 319 4.02 -10.88 25.26
C LYS A 319 5.12 -10.86 24.21
N ARG A 320 6.36 -10.98 24.65
CA ARG A 320 7.53 -10.93 23.80
C ARG A 320 7.69 -12.25 23.03
N GLY A 321 8.01 -12.15 21.74
CA GLY A 321 8.31 -13.33 20.94
C GLY A 321 9.58 -14.08 21.40
N PRO A 322 9.74 -15.36 21.00
CA PRO A 322 10.83 -16.22 21.47
C PRO A 322 12.19 -15.87 20.85
N ILE A 323 12.19 -15.09 19.76
CA ILE A 323 13.37 -14.65 19.04
C ILE A 323 13.27 -13.16 18.72
N SER A 324 14.42 -12.49 18.62
CA SER A 324 14.49 -11.04 18.33
C SER A 324 13.80 -10.63 17.02
N PHE A 325 13.72 -11.54 16.04
CA PHE A 325 13.02 -11.25 14.79
C PHE A 325 11.50 -11.08 14.98
N CYS A 326 10.89 -11.67 16.02
CA CYS A 326 9.48 -11.44 16.32
C CYS A 326 9.22 -10.00 16.75
N ASP A 327 10.18 -9.36 17.42
CA ASP A 327 10.09 -7.94 17.78
C ASP A 327 10.02 -7.04 16.54
N HIS A 328 10.40 -7.55 15.35
CA HIS A 328 10.37 -6.79 14.10
C HIS A 328 8.95 -6.50 13.61
N PHE A 329 7.99 -7.39 13.85
CA PHE A 329 6.66 -7.35 13.22
C PHE A 329 5.49 -7.38 14.21
N LEU A 330 5.73 -7.59 15.50
CA LEU A 330 4.66 -7.53 16.51
C LEU A 330 4.33 -6.08 16.87
N ASN A 331 3.13 -5.84 17.41
CA ASN A 331 2.73 -4.53 17.92
C ASN A 331 2.72 -4.55 19.44
N TYR A 332 3.78 -4.03 20.06
CA TYR A 332 3.89 -4.00 21.52
C TYR A 332 3.29 -2.76 22.17
N ALA A 333 2.91 -1.74 21.39
CA ALA A 333 2.37 -0.51 21.95
C ALA A 333 1.00 -0.69 22.63
N GLY A 334 0.32 -1.81 22.38
CA GLY A 334 -1.03 -2.06 22.90
C GLY A 334 -1.11 -2.51 24.34
N PHE A 335 0.01 -2.85 25.01
CA PHE A 335 -0.04 -3.38 26.38
C PHE A 335 0.17 -2.30 27.43
N ALA A 336 -0.59 -2.40 28.53
CA ALA A 336 -0.54 -1.44 29.63
C ALA A 336 0.86 -1.36 30.27
N ASP A 337 1.55 -2.50 30.32
CA ASP A 337 2.86 -2.65 30.95
C ASP A 337 4.04 -2.44 29.98
N THR A 338 3.79 -2.06 28.72
CA THR A 338 4.86 -1.69 27.80
C THR A 338 5.54 -0.40 28.26
N GLN A 339 6.87 -0.46 28.34
CA GLN A 339 7.71 0.69 28.66
C GLN A 339 8.22 1.34 27.37
N PHE A 340 8.20 2.67 27.34
CA PHE A 340 8.70 3.49 26.24
C PHE A 340 9.85 4.33 26.76
N ASP A 341 11.08 3.85 26.57
CA ASP A 341 12.27 4.56 27.00
C ASP A 341 12.76 5.51 25.91
N TYR A 342 12.83 6.80 26.22
CA TYR A 342 13.35 7.80 25.31
C TYR A 342 14.87 7.63 25.14
N ILE A 343 15.32 7.64 23.89
CA ILE A 343 16.73 7.56 23.52
C ILE A 343 17.14 8.87 22.85
N GLN A 344 18.22 9.47 23.33
CA GLN A 344 18.86 10.58 22.64
C GLN A 344 19.52 10.11 21.34
N ALA A 345 19.11 10.70 20.22
CA ALA A 345 19.58 10.34 18.88
C ALA A 345 21.12 10.40 18.74
N GLU A 346 21.77 11.43 19.26
CA GLU A 346 23.24 11.58 19.19
C GLU A 346 23.98 10.45 19.92
N GLN A 347 23.49 10.09 21.12
CA GLN A 347 24.06 9.00 21.91
C GLN A 347 23.85 7.65 21.21
N ASP A 348 22.68 7.41 20.62
CA ASP A 348 22.41 6.18 19.86
C ASP A 348 23.27 6.12 18.59
N ASN A 349 23.40 7.23 17.84
CA ASN A 349 24.20 7.30 16.62
C ASN A 349 25.69 7.00 16.89
N SER A 350 26.28 7.60 17.94
CA SER A 350 27.69 7.40 18.29
C SER A 350 28.03 5.94 18.62
N LYS A 351 27.11 5.20 19.25
CA LYS A 351 27.27 3.77 19.57
C LYS A 351 27.29 2.86 18.32
N ARG A 352 26.91 3.38 17.15
CA ARG A 352 26.64 2.60 15.93
C ARG A 352 27.66 2.78 14.82
N LEU A 353 28.58 3.74 14.95
CA LEU A 353 29.47 4.16 13.87
C LEU A 353 30.20 2.98 13.20
N ALA A 354 30.87 2.14 13.98
CA ALA A 354 31.60 0.99 13.46
C ALA A 354 30.67 -0.03 12.77
N ARG A 355 29.53 -0.36 13.39
CA ARG A 355 28.53 -1.27 12.82
C ARG A 355 27.95 -0.72 11.51
N ASN A 356 27.65 0.57 11.47
CA ASN A 356 27.08 1.22 10.30
C ASN A 356 28.07 1.25 9.12
N PHE A 357 29.35 1.44 9.40
CA PHE A 357 30.36 1.37 8.35
C PHE A 357 30.53 -0.06 7.82
N TRP A 358 30.83 -1.03 8.69
CA TRP A 358 31.19 -2.38 8.27
C TRP A 358 30.00 -3.20 7.76
N LEU A 359 28.86 -3.19 8.47
CA LEU A 359 27.72 -4.03 8.12
C LEU A 359 26.72 -3.29 7.23
N TYR A 360 26.28 -2.09 7.66
CA TYR A 360 25.23 -1.35 6.96
C TYR A 360 25.72 -0.76 5.62
N SER A 361 26.99 -0.41 5.49
CA SER A 361 27.54 0.13 4.24
C SER A 361 28.25 -0.96 3.43
N LEU A 362 29.34 -1.53 3.95
CA LEU A 362 30.18 -2.48 3.19
C LEU A 362 29.52 -3.86 3.01
N GLY A 363 29.12 -4.52 4.10
CA GLY A 363 28.52 -5.86 4.04
C GLY A 363 27.25 -5.88 3.20
N ARG A 364 26.39 -4.88 3.37
CA ARG A 364 25.19 -4.69 2.55
C ARG A 364 25.51 -4.50 1.07
N SER A 365 26.53 -3.70 0.73
CA SER A 365 26.98 -3.54 -0.66
C SER A 365 27.48 -4.84 -1.27
N LEU A 366 28.23 -5.64 -0.50
CA LEU A 366 28.72 -6.94 -0.96
C LEU A 366 27.56 -7.86 -1.34
N ILE A 367 26.54 -7.96 -0.48
CA ILE A 367 25.33 -8.76 -0.76
C ILE A 367 24.65 -8.27 -2.04
N TYR A 368 24.47 -6.95 -2.17
CA TYR A 368 23.75 -6.38 -3.30
C TYR A 368 24.46 -6.56 -4.64
N TYR A 369 25.76 -6.25 -4.70
CA TYR A 369 26.49 -6.29 -5.96
C TYR A 369 26.93 -7.70 -6.35
N CYS A 370 27.24 -8.59 -5.39
CA CYS A 370 27.67 -9.95 -5.69
C CYS A 370 26.51 -10.92 -5.94
N PHE A 371 25.34 -10.72 -5.32
CA PHE A 371 24.24 -11.69 -5.41
C PHE A 371 22.98 -11.11 -6.04
N LEU A 372 22.47 -9.98 -5.53
CA LEU A 372 21.16 -9.47 -5.94
C LEU A 372 21.16 -8.81 -7.31
N THR A 373 22.22 -8.08 -7.66
CA THR A 373 22.37 -7.42 -8.96
C THR A 373 22.47 -8.47 -10.09
N PRO A 374 23.36 -9.49 -10.02
CA PRO A 374 23.37 -10.57 -11.01
C PRO A 374 22.03 -11.32 -11.06
N TYR A 375 21.42 -11.60 -9.91
CA TYR A 375 20.12 -12.28 -9.88
C TYR A 375 19.04 -11.47 -10.61
N THR A 376 18.92 -10.18 -10.32
CA THR A 376 17.86 -9.30 -10.82
C THR A 376 18.00 -8.99 -12.30
N TYR A 377 19.21 -8.71 -12.77
CA TYR A 377 19.43 -8.20 -14.13
C TYR A 377 19.92 -9.26 -15.12
N LEU A 378 20.40 -10.42 -14.66
CA LEU A 378 20.87 -11.50 -15.53
C LEU A 378 20.04 -12.78 -15.34
N ILE A 379 20.07 -13.38 -14.14
CA ILE A 379 19.47 -14.71 -13.92
C ILE A 379 17.97 -14.67 -14.13
N ARG A 380 17.29 -13.72 -13.50
CA ARG A 380 15.83 -13.66 -13.51
C ARG A 380 15.26 -13.37 -14.91
N PRO A 381 15.74 -12.39 -15.69
CA PRO A 381 15.29 -12.21 -17.07
C PRO A 381 15.52 -13.46 -17.94
N LEU A 382 16.64 -14.18 -17.75
CA LEU A 382 16.90 -15.43 -18.45
C LEU A 382 15.90 -16.52 -18.05
N VAL A 383 15.64 -16.71 -16.74
CA VAL A 383 14.62 -17.65 -16.25
C VAL A 383 13.25 -17.31 -16.81
N HIS A 384 12.90 -16.03 -16.89
CA HIS A 384 11.64 -15.59 -17.48
C HIS A 384 11.54 -15.89 -18.97
N LEU A 385 12.58 -15.55 -19.73
CA LEU A 385 12.66 -15.87 -21.15
C LEU A 385 12.53 -17.38 -21.38
N VAL A 386 13.21 -18.18 -20.55
CA VAL A 386 13.16 -19.65 -20.59
C VAL A 386 11.79 -20.17 -20.21
N SER A 387 11.17 -19.69 -19.13
CA SER A 387 9.86 -20.18 -18.69
C SER A 387 8.74 -19.84 -19.67
N GLN A 388 8.77 -18.64 -20.26
CA GLN A 388 7.75 -18.20 -21.23
C GLN A 388 7.94 -18.88 -22.59
N ASN A 389 9.18 -19.21 -22.95
CA ASN A 389 9.52 -19.83 -24.24
C ASN A 389 10.26 -21.15 -24.00
N TRP A 390 9.74 -22.01 -23.12
CA TRP A 390 10.46 -23.21 -22.67
C TRP A 390 10.76 -24.14 -23.85
N VAL A 391 9.85 -24.19 -24.82
CA VAL A 391 10.03 -24.89 -26.09
C VAL A 391 11.21 -24.29 -26.84
N LEU A 392 11.19 -23.00 -27.19
CA LEU A 392 12.29 -22.32 -27.89
C LEU A 392 13.63 -22.47 -27.16
N SER A 393 13.61 -22.41 -25.82
CA SER A 393 14.80 -22.54 -24.98
C SER A 393 15.35 -23.95 -25.00
N ALA A 394 14.48 -24.97 -24.94
CA ALA A 394 14.89 -26.36 -25.13
C ALA A 394 15.48 -26.58 -26.54
N HIS A 395 14.95 -25.89 -27.55
CA HIS A 395 15.49 -25.95 -28.91
C HIS A 395 16.89 -25.30 -29.00
N ILE A 396 17.08 -24.13 -28.40
CA ILE A 396 18.39 -23.45 -28.33
C ILE A 396 19.41 -24.31 -27.58
N VAL A 397 19.04 -24.90 -26.44
CA VAL A 397 19.93 -25.79 -25.67
C VAL A 397 20.30 -27.03 -26.49
N THR A 398 19.31 -27.66 -27.13
CA THR A 398 19.54 -28.84 -27.98
C THR A 398 20.44 -28.50 -29.16
N PHE A 399 20.25 -27.33 -29.77
CA PHE A 399 21.12 -26.81 -30.83
C PHE A 399 22.55 -26.57 -30.34
N CYS A 400 22.73 -25.91 -29.20
CA CYS A 400 24.05 -25.64 -28.62
C CYS A 400 24.80 -26.93 -28.25
N VAL A 401 24.10 -27.92 -27.68
CA VAL A 401 24.67 -29.24 -27.38
C VAL A 401 25.06 -29.96 -28.67
N ALA A 402 24.18 -30.00 -29.67
CA ALA A 402 24.48 -30.64 -30.96
C ALA A 402 25.64 -29.94 -31.70
N ALA A 403 25.70 -28.61 -31.67
CA ALA A 403 26.81 -27.84 -32.24
C ALA A 403 28.13 -28.15 -31.53
N SER A 404 28.12 -28.20 -30.20
CA SER A 404 29.31 -28.52 -29.40
C SER A 404 29.81 -29.95 -29.66
N LEU A 405 28.91 -30.92 -29.75
CA LEU A 405 29.24 -32.31 -30.08
C LEU A 405 29.77 -32.46 -31.52
N ALA A 406 29.28 -31.66 -32.46
CA ALA A 406 29.77 -31.65 -33.84
C ALA A 406 31.18 -31.03 -33.93
N VAL A 407 31.42 -29.91 -33.23
CA VAL A 407 32.74 -29.27 -33.14
C VAL A 407 33.76 -30.18 -32.45
N ALA A 408 33.34 -30.93 -31.43
CA ALA A 408 34.18 -31.94 -30.77
C ALA A 408 34.39 -33.22 -31.61
N GLY A 409 33.80 -33.33 -32.81
CA GLY A 409 33.92 -34.49 -33.69
C GLY A 409 33.16 -35.73 -33.25
N VAL A 410 32.30 -35.61 -32.22
CA VAL A 410 31.52 -36.73 -31.66
C VAL A 410 30.34 -37.11 -32.56
N ILE A 411 29.75 -36.14 -33.25
CA ILE A 411 28.69 -36.38 -34.24
C ILE A 411 29.09 -35.87 -35.63
N PRO A 412 28.76 -36.59 -36.73
CA PRO A 412 28.95 -36.10 -38.09
C PRO A 412 28.16 -34.81 -38.37
N GLY A 413 28.73 -33.89 -39.16
CA GLY A 413 28.10 -32.61 -39.50
C GLY A 413 26.73 -32.74 -40.17
N LEU A 414 26.48 -33.82 -40.92
CA LEU A 414 25.17 -34.12 -41.50
C LEU A 414 24.09 -34.43 -40.44
N ILE A 415 24.47 -35.06 -39.32
CA ILE A 415 23.56 -35.33 -38.20
C ILE A 415 23.22 -34.01 -37.48
N PHE A 416 24.19 -33.12 -37.31
CA PHE A 416 23.95 -31.78 -36.79
C PHE A 416 22.99 -30.97 -37.66
N LEU A 417 23.16 -30.99 -38.99
CA LEU A 417 22.27 -30.29 -39.93
C LEU A 417 20.83 -30.84 -39.87
N GLY A 418 20.67 -32.16 -39.70
CA GLY A 418 19.37 -32.79 -39.49
C GLY A 418 18.70 -32.34 -38.18
N ILE A 419 19.45 -32.28 -37.08
CA ILE A 419 18.97 -31.77 -35.78
C ILE A 419 18.60 -30.28 -35.90
N ALA A 420 19.47 -29.45 -36.47
CA ALA A 420 19.22 -28.02 -36.66
C ALA A 420 17.99 -27.76 -37.54
N GLY A 421 17.85 -28.49 -38.65
CA GLY A 421 16.68 -28.42 -39.53
C GLY A 421 15.38 -28.85 -38.85
N GLY A 422 15.42 -29.93 -38.05
CA GLY A 422 14.28 -30.40 -37.27
C GLY A 422 13.85 -29.40 -36.18
N LEU A 423 14.81 -28.75 -35.52
CA LEU A 423 14.56 -27.71 -34.51
C LEU A 423 13.96 -26.44 -35.12
N LEU A 424 14.39 -26.04 -36.32
CA LEU A 424 13.82 -24.90 -37.04
C LEU A 424 12.38 -25.19 -37.51
N ALA A 425 12.13 -26.37 -38.07
CA ALA A 425 10.80 -26.76 -38.52
C ALA A 425 9.79 -26.85 -37.37
N SER A 426 10.17 -27.46 -36.25
CA SER A 426 9.33 -27.55 -35.04
C SER A 426 9.07 -26.18 -34.39
N SER A 427 10.05 -25.27 -34.39
CA SER A 427 9.87 -23.90 -33.91
C SER A 427 8.91 -23.08 -34.79
N LEU A 428 8.94 -23.28 -36.12
CA LEU A 428 8.00 -22.69 -37.08
C LEU A 428 6.56 -23.23 -36.94
N ILE A 429 6.43 -24.52 -36.64
CA ILE A 429 5.13 -25.15 -36.36
C ILE A 429 4.58 -24.65 -35.01
N TYR A 430 5.44 -24.50 -34.00
CA TYR A 430 5.03 -24.01 -32.69
C TYR A 430 4.67 -22.52 -32.68
N SER A 431 5.32 -21.69 -33.50
CA SER A 431 4.96 -20.26 -33.63
C SER A 431 3.65 -20.03 -34.38
N THR A 432 3.19 -21.01 -35.18
CA THR A 432 1.91 -20.95 -35.92
C THR A 432 0.73 -21.58 -35.15
N LEU A 433 0.99 -22.42 -34.15
CA LEU A 433 -0.03 -23.07 -33.30
C LEU A 433 -0.88 -22.10 -32.45
N PRO A 434 -0.34 -21.03 -31.82
CA PRO A 434 -1.15 -20.03 -31.12
C PRO A 434 -2.13 -19.30 -32.03
N ALA A 435 -1.78 -19.09 -33.31
CA ALA A 435 -2.67 -18.49 -34.31
C ALA A 435 -3.86 -19.40 -34.66
N MET A 436 -3.73 -20.72 -34.46
CA MET A 436 -4.81 -21.70 -34.69
C MET A 436 -5.62 -22.03 -33.42
N LYS A 437 -5.05 -21.88 -32.22
CA LYS A 437 -5.69 -22.26 -30.95
C LYS A 437 -6.63 -21.18 -30.36
N ASN A 438 -6.70 -20.00 -30.97
CA ASN A 438 -7.64 -18.93 -30.58
C ASN A 438 -9.14 -19.24 -30.82
N ASN A 439 -9.48 -20.48 -31.23
CA ASN A 439 -10.87 -20.93 -31.42
C ASN A 439 -11.36 -21.98 -30.40
N SER A 440 -10.59 -22.37 -29.37
CA SER A 440 -11.10 -23.23 -28.29
C SER A 440 -11.11 -22.52 -26.94
N LYS A 441 -12.32 -22.41 -26.37
CA LYS A 441 -12.66 -21.83 -25.08
C LYS A 441 -11.90 -22.50 -23.93
N GLU A 442 -10.81 -21.89 -23.45
CA GLU A 442 -10.31 -22.10 -22.08
C GLU A 442 -9.44 -20.93 -21.61
N ILE A 443 -10.02 -20.12 -20.72
CA ILE A 443 -9.43 -19.28 -19.66
C ILE A 443 -8.08 -18.64 -19.98
N THR A 444 -8.06 -17.49 -20.67
CA THR A 444 -7.06 -16.41 -20.45
C THR A 444 -7.50 -15.11 -21.12
N THR A 445 -8.66 -14.58 -20.73
CA THR A 445 -8.84 -13.12 -20.79
C THR A 445 -7.93 -12.53 -19.71
N LYS A 446 -6.70 -12.15 -20.07
CA LYS A 446 -6.04 -11.07 -19.32
C LYS A 446 -7.06 -9.93 -19.29
N ASN A 447 -7.47 -9.54 -18.10
CA ASN A 447 -8.56 -8.59 -17.94
C ASN A 447 -8.20 -7.31 -18.70
N LYS A 448 -9.15 -6.73 -19.45
CA LYS A 448 -8.97 -5.53 -20.29
C LYS A 448 -8.35 -4.36 -19.52
N TYR A 449 -8.44 -4.37 -18.19
CA TYR A 449 -7.86 -3.37 -17.29
C TYR A 449 -6.39 -3.62 -16.95
N VAL A 450 -5.96 -4.88 -16.83
CA VAL A 450 -4.54 -5.25 -16.72
C VAL A 450 -3.81 -4.89 -18.00
N GLU A 451 -4.46 -5.08 -19.16
CA GLU A 451 -3.96 -4.61 -20.46
C GLU A 451 -3.84 -3.08 -20.55
N LYS A 452 -4.59 -2.33 -19.73
CA LYS A 452 -4.50 -0.87 -19.58
C LYS A 452 -3.45 -0.42 -18.54
N GLY A 453 -2.65 -1.34 -18.00
CA GLY A 453 -1.56 -1.04 -17.07
C GLY A 453 -1.94 -1.05 -15.58
N LEU A 454 -3.16 -1.45 -15.23
CA LEU A 454 -3.56 -1.67 -13.84
C LEU A 454 -2.86 -2.91 -13.28
N ALA A 455 -2.52 -2.88 -11.98
CA ALA A 455 -1.88 -4.03 -11.34
C ALA A 455 -2.90 -5.12 -11.05
N GLU A 456 -2.51 -6.40 -11.17
CA GLU A 456 -3.46 -7.52 -11.02
C GLU A 456 -4.09 -7.52 -9.61
N LEU A 457 -3.36 -7.07 -8.59
CA LEU A 457 -3.90 -6.96 -7.22
C LEU A 457 -4.98 -5.88 -7.03
N HIS A 458 -5.06 -4.90 -7.93
CA HIS A 458 -6.04 -3.82 -7.90
C HIS A 458 -7.07 -3.98 -9.03
N ASP A 459 -7.19 -5.18 -9.60
CA ASP A 459 -8.19 -5.48 -10.62
C ASP A 459 -9.61 -5.32 -10.03
N PRO A 460 -10.49 -4.49 -10.62
CA PRO A 460 -11.85 -4.28 -10.11
C PRO A 460 -12.72 -5.53 -10.06
N SER A 461 -12.37 -6.60 -10.79
CA SER A 461 -13.10 -7.88 -10.77
C SER A 461 -12.74 -8.79 -9.59
N LEU A 462 -11.74 -8.42 -8.78
CA LEU A 462 -11.43 -9.17 -7.56
C LEU A 462 -12.57 -9.00 -6.53
N SER A 463 -12.84 -10.06 -5.78
CA SER A 463 -13.91 -10.05 -4.77
C SER A 463 -13.63 -9.00 -3.69
N ARG A 464 -14.66 -8.23 -3.35
CA ARG A 464 -14.64 -7.18 -2.33
C ARG A 464 -15.39 -7.60 -1.09
N ASN A 465 -15.06 -7.01 0.05
CA ASN A 465 -15.87 -7.11 1.26
C ASN A 465 -17.16 -6.29 1.09
N PRO A 466 -18.38 -6.90 1.15
CA PRO A 466 -19.62 -6.21 0.81
C PRO A 466 -19.92 -4.96 1.66
N THR A 467 -19.51 -4.95 2.93
CA THR A 467 -19.69 -3.84 3.87
C THR A 467 -18.69 -2.69 3.68
N MET A 468 -17.58 -2.97 2.99
CA MET A 468 -16.51 -2.01 2.72
C MET A 468 -16.53 -1.53 1.26
N ASP A 469 -17.22 -2.23 0.35
CA ASP A 469 -17.32 -1.85 -1.06
C ASP A 469 -18.01 -0.47 -1.22
N ILE A 470 -17.25 0.49 -1.74
CA ILE A 470 -17.73 1.87 -1.94
C ILE A 470 -18.66 2.02 -3.15
N TYR A 471 -18.76 0.98 -4.00
CA TYR A 471 -19.67 0.93 -5.16
C TYR A 471 -20.97 0.19 -4.87
N ASN A 472 -21.06 -0.53 -3.75
CA ASN A 472 -22.28 -1.25 -3.37
C ASN A 472 -23.42 -0.26 -3.05
N GLU A 473 -24.56 -0.43 -3.72
CA GLU A 473 -25.75 0.40 -3.55
C GLU A 473 -26.41 0.21 -2.17
N ASP A 474 -26.21 -0.94 -1.52
CA ASP A 474 -26.66 -1.18 -0.14
C ASP A 474 -25.89 -0.31 0.87
N ASN A 475 -24.69 0.15 0.48
CA ASN A 475 -23.86 1.08 1.26
C ASN A 475 -24.08 2.54 0.84
N ALA A 476 -25.14 2.85 0.08
CA ALA A 476 -25.44 4.22 -0.33
C ALA A 476 -25.71 5.12 0.88
N ILE A 477 -25.25 6.35 0.77
CA ILE A 477 -25.30 7.38 1.80
C ILE A 477 -26.06 8.59 1.30
N GLU A 478 -26.51 9.42 2.25
CA GLU A 478 -27.04 10.75 1.97
C GLU A 478 -25.94 11.78 2.14
N VAL A 479 -25.74 12.61 1.11
CA VAL A 479 -24.76 13.70 1.13
C VAL A 479 -25.42 14.96 0.61
N ASP A 480 -25.23 16.03 1.36
CA ASP A 480 -25.79 17.33 1.05
C ASP A 480 -24.88 18.11 0.09
N PHE A 481 -25.48 18.61 -0.99
CA PHE A 481 -24.83 19.51 -1.93
C PHE A 481 -25.70 20.73 -2.17
N THR A 482 -25.07 21.90 -2.22
CA THR A 482 -25.72 23.12 -2.70
C THR A 482 -26.02 23.03 -4.18
N TYR A 483 -27.03 23.75 -4.67
CA TYR A 483 -27.26 23.86 -6.11
C TYR A 483 -26.05 24.39 -6.87
N GLN A 484 -25.26 25.29 -6.29
CA GLN A 484 -24.00 25.74 -6.90
C GLN A 484 -23.03 24.57 -7.11
N GLN A 485 -22.82 23.72 -6.09
CA GLN A 485 -21.96 22.53 -6.22
C GLN A 485 -22.51 21.54 -7.25
N ILE A 486 -23.83 21.32 -7.27
CA ILE A 486 -24.50 20.48 -8.25
C ILE A 486 -24.27 21.02 -9.67
N HIS A 487 -24.42 22.32 -9.86
CA HIS A 487 -24.17 23.00 -11.13
C HIS A 487 -22.73 22.78 -11.59
N THR A 488 -21.75 23.12 -10.75
CA THR A 488 -20.32 22.96 -11.04
C THR A 488 -19.98 21.52 -11.44
N TYR A 489 -20.44 20.55 -10.63
CA TYR A 489 -20.19 19.13 -10.90
C TYR A 489 -20.79 18.69 -12.25
N TYR A 490 -22.09 18.93 -12.47
CA TYR A 490 -22.74 18.48 -13.69
C TYR A 490 -22.27 19.22 -14.93
N HIS A 491 -21.90 20.50 -14.81
CA HIS A 491 -21.34 21.26 -15.93
C HIS A 491 -20.07 20.60 -16.47
N LEU A 492 -19.13 20.29 -15.58
CA LEU A 492 -17.90 19.58 -15.95
C LEU A 492 -18.17 18.18 -16.47
N MET A 493 -18.99 17.40 -15.77
CA MET A 493 -19.24 16.00 -16.13
C MET A 493 -20.01 15.85 -17.44
N ARG A 494 -20.86 16.82 -17.80
CA ARG A 494 -21.58 16.81 -19.07
C ARG A 494 -20.73 17.36 -20.21
N SER A 495 -19.91 18.38 -19.96
CA SER A 495 -18.88 18.86 -20.89
C SER A 495 -17.88 17.76 -21.26
N LEU A 496 -17.40 16.99 -20.26
CA LEU A 496 -16.53 15.83 -20.48
C LEU A 496 -17.18 14.74 -21.35
N LYS A 497 -18.51 14.69 -21.43
CA LYS A 497 -19.28 13.70 -22.19
C LYS A 497 -19.86 14.26 -23.48
N ASN A 498 -19.54 15.50 -23.84
CA ASN A 498 -20.13 16.23 -24.96
C ASN A 498 -21.67 16.19 -24.94
N LYS A 499 -22.27 16.49 -23.78
CA LYS A 499 -23.73 16.57 -23.61
C LYS A 499 -24.14 17.98 -23.22
N ASP A 500 -25.24 18.47 -23.79
CA ASP A 500 -25.90 19.72 -23.37
C ASP A 500 -26.13 19.73 -21.86
N PHE A 501 -26.01 20.86 -21.18
CA PHE A 501 -26.13 20.90 -19.72
C PHE A 501 -27.53 20.43 -19.25
N ILE A 502 -28.59 21.00 -19.82
CA ILE A 502 -29.97 20.58 -19.55
C ILE A 502 -30.35 19.41 -20.47
N PRO A 503 -30.77 18.24 -19.94
CA PRO A 503 -31.23 17.13 -20.76
C PRO A 503 -32.62 17.40 -21.35
N TYR A 504 -32.86 16.90 -22.57
CA TYR A 504 -34.18 16.98 -23.22
C TYR A 504 -35.25 16.10 -22.53
N GLU A 505 -34.85 14.94 -22.02
CA GLU A 505 -35.77 13.97 -21.41
C GLU A 505 -36.10 14.32 -19.96
N GLU A 506 -37.39 14.28 -19.61
CA GLU A 506 -37.87 14.37 -18.22
C GLU A 506 -37.81 13.01 -17.54
N LYS A 507 -36.60 12.62 -17.15
CA LYS A 507 -36.35 11.42 -16.33
C LYS A 507 -36.15 11.80 -14.87
N GLU A 508 -36.69 11.00 -13.97
CA GLU A 508 -36.43 11.14 -12.53
C GLU A 508 -34.93 11.16 -12.25
N SER A 509 -34.51 12.02 -11.33
CA SER A 509 -33.12 12.07 -10.90
C SER A 509 -32.73 10.75 -10.23
N LYS A 510 -31.60 10.19 -10.63
CA LYS A 510 -31.04 8.98 -10.00
C LYS A 510 -30.65 9.19 -8.53
N HIS A 511 -30.56 10.43 -8.07
CA HIS A 511 -29.97 10.76 -6.76
C HIS A 511 -30.94 11.53 -5.85
N VAL A 512 -32.06 12.04 -6.40
CA VAL A 512 -33.01 12.88 -5.67
C VAL A 512 -34.43 12.43 -6.03
N LYS A 513 -35.13 11.86 -5.05
CA LYS A 513 -36.48 11.32 -5.25
C LYS A 513 -37.47 12.45 -5.53
N GLY A 514 -38.38 12.25 -6.49
CA GLY A 514 -39.47 13.21 -6.77
C GLY A 514 -39.06 14.46 -7.55
N ILE A 515 -37.79 14.58 -7.98
CA ILE A 515 -37.32 15.67 -8.85
C ILE A 515 -36.75 15.09 -10.14
N THR A 516 -37.15 15.61 -11.29
CA THR A 516 -36.55 15.21 -12.58
C THR A 516 -35.13 15.76 -12.69
N LYS A 517 -34.25 15.04 -13.38
CA LYS A 517 -32.88 15.51 -13.62
C LYS A 517 -32.86 16.86 -14.36
N LYS A 518 -33.84 17.11 -15.23
CA LYS A 518 -34.01 18.38 -15.93
C LYS A 518 -34.29 19.51 -14.93
N ALA A 519 -35.34 19.38 -14.12
CA ALA A 519 -35.69 20.37 -13.09
C ALA A 519 -34.56 20.62 -12.08
N LEU A 520 -33.84 19.57 -11.69
CA LEU A 520 -32.67 19.69 -10.80
C LEU A 520 -31.58 20.60 -11.40
N LEU A 521 -31.30 20.46 -12.69
CA LEU A 521 -30.26 21.23 -13.37
C LEU A 521 -30.73 22.64 -13.77
N GLU A 522 -32.01 22.82 -14.07
CA GLU A 522 -32.60 24.15 -14.29
C GLU A 522 -32.55 24.97 -12.99
N ASN A 523 -32.94 24.36 -11.86
CA ASN A 523 -32.84 25.01 -10.55
C ASN A 523 -31.40 25.34 -10.17
N SER A 524 -30.43 24.50 -10.57
CA SER A 524 -29.01 24.74 -10.27
C SER A 524 -28.38 25.87 -11.10
N GLN A 525 -28.97 26.25 -12.24
CA GLN A 525 -28.53 27.42 -13.01
C GLN A 525 -29.01 28.74 -12.41
N ASN A 526 -30.09 28.74 -11.64
CA ASN A 526 -30.65 29.96 -11.08
C ASN A 526 -29.76 30.47 -9.92
N PRO A 527 -29.11 31.65 -10.05
CA PRO A 527 -28.23 32.16 -9.00
C PRO A 527 -28.95 32.40 -7.67
N LYS A 528 -30.28 32.64 -7.69
CA LYS A 528 -31.09 32.79 -6.46
C LYS A 528 -31.18 31.51 -5.63
N ASN A 529 -30.94 30.37 -6.27
CA ASN A 529 -31.01 29.06 -5.64
C ASN A 529 -29.62 28.56 -5.23
N ALA A 530 -28.53 29.29 -5.48
CA ALA A 530 -27.16 28.80 -5.36
C ALA A 530 -26.87 28.08 -4.04
N ASP A 531 -27.33 28.65 -2.91
CA ASP A 531 -27.08 28.15 -1.55
C ASP A 531 -28.11 27.12 -1.06
N VAL A 532 -29.16 26.84 -1.83
CA VAL A 532 -30.16 25.84 -1.45
C VAL A 532 -29.51 24.46 -1.45
N VAL A 533 -29.64 23.76 -0.32
CA VAL A 533 -29.06 22.44 -0.09
C VAL A 533 -30.03 21.36 -0.55
N ILE A 534 -29.51 20.38 -1.29
CA ILE A 534 -30.22 19.21 -1.79
C ILE A 534 -29.48 17.95 -1.33
N SER A 535 -30.20 17.06 -0.66
CA SER A 535 -29.67 15.75 -0.26
C SER A 535 -29.63 14.79 -1.44
N PHE A 536 -28.46 14.21 -1.70
CA PHE A 536 -28.23 13.19 -2.72
C PHE A 536 -28.08 11.83 -2.06
N LYS A 537 -28.90 10.86 -2.47
CA LYS A 537 -28.65 9.45 -2.16
C LYS A 537 -27.73 8.84 -3.21
N VAL A 538 -26.50 8.51 -2.84
CA VAL A 538 -25.45 8.04 -3.74
C VAL A 538 -24.54 7.00 -3.08
N THR A 539 -23.88 6.15 -3.87
CA THR A 539 -22.80 5.31 -3.38
C THR A 539 -21.63 6.15 -2.87
N LYS A 540 -20.84 5.62 -1.92
CA LYS A 540 -19.66 6.29 -1.36
C LYS A 540 -18.66 6.70 -2.44
N ALA A 541 -18.43 5.82 -3.43
CA ALA A 541 -17.58 6.12 -4.58
C ALA A 541 -18.07 7.32 -5.39
N LYS A 542 -19.39 7.46 -5.54
CA LYS A 542 -19.99 8.58 -6.26
C LYS A 542 -19.90 9.88 -5.46
N ALA A 543 -20.13 9.83 -4.14
CA ALA A 543 -19.94 10.98 -3.25
C ALA A 543 -18.49 11.48 -3.31
N ALA A 544 -17.52 10.58 -3.14
CA ALA A 544 -16.09 10.88 -3.22
C ALA A 544 -15.73 11.55 -4.55
N HIS A 545 -16.18 10.99 -5.67
CA HIS A 545 -15.91 11.56 -6.98
C HIS A 545 -16.53 12.95 -7.20
N ILE A 546 -17.73 13.22 -6.64
CA ILE A 546 -18.30 14.59 -6.65
C ILE A 546 -17.40 15.53 -5.85
N GLN A 547 -17.03 15.16 -4.62
CA GLN A 547 -16.19 15.98 -3.75
C GLN A 547 -14.82 16.27 -4.36
N HIS A 548 -14.14 15.26 -4.91
CA HIS A 548 -12.86 15.42 -5.62
C HIS A 548 -12.98 16.38 -6.80
N THR A 549 -14.06 16.25 -7.59
CA THR A 549 -14.31 17.17 -8.71
C THR A 549 -14.44 18.61 -8.22
N LEU A 550 -15.16 18.83 -7.13
CA LEU A 550 -15.31 20.16 -6.52
C LEU A 550 -13.99 20.69 -5.94
N SER A 551 -13.19 19.84 -5.30
CA SER A 551 -11.87 20.22 -4.78
C SER A 551 -10.91 20.60 -5.93
N PHE A 552 -10.91 19.87 -7.04
CA PHE A 552 -10.12 20.25 -8.21
C PHE A 552 -10.51 21.62 -8.76
N VAL A 553 -11.81 21.94 -8.83
CA VAL A 553 -12.27 23.27 -9.24
C VAL A 553 -11.77 24.35 -8.30
N LYS A 554 -11.87 24.12 -6.99
CA LYS A 554 -11.39 25.05 -5.97
C LYS A 554 -9.88 25.29 -6.06
N LYS A 555 -9.09 24.25 -6.33
CA LYS A 555 -7.61 24.31 -6.38
C LYS A 555 -7.06 24.86 -7.69
N LEU A 556 -7.63 24.46 -8.82
CA LEU A 556 -7.10 24.79 -10.16
C LEU A 556 -7.77 26.01 -10.78
N GLY A 557 -9.00 26.36 -10.34
CA GLY A 557 -9.86 27.32 -10.99
C GLY A 557 -10.66 26.72 -12.15
N SER A 558 -11.84 27.26 -12.42
CA SER A 558 -12.78 26.75 -13.44
C SER A 558 -12.26 26.83 -14.88
N ASP A 559 -11.37 27.78 -15.16
CA ASP A 559 -10.87 28.07 -16.52
C ASP A 559 -9.52 27.40 -16.83
N ASN A 560 -9.02 26.56 -15.93
CA ASN A 560 -7.72 25.93 -16.08
C ASN A 560 -7.76 24.74 -17.05
N GLU A 561 -6.90 24.74 -18.06
CA GLU A 561 -6.82 23.65 -19.05
C GLU A 561 -6.52 22.29 -18.40
N GLN A 562 -5.82 22.26 -17.27
CA GLN A 562 -5.48 21.04 -16.53
C GLN A 562 -6.69 20.46 -15.78
N LEU A 563 -7.73 21.26 -15.49
CA LEU A 563 -8.91 20.81 -14.75
C LEU A 563 -9.63 19.67 -15.49
N LYS A 564 -9.82 19.82 -16.81
CA LYS A 564 -10.51 18.79 -17.62
C LYS A 564 -9.76 17.46 -17.61
N ALA A 565 -8.42 17.51 -17.66
CA ALA A 565 -7.57 16.33 -17.60
C ALA A 565 -7.63 15.66 -16.21
N ALA A 566 -7.54 16.43 -15.12
CA ALA A 566 -7.63 15.92 -13.75
C ALA A 566 -8.99 15.28 -13.46
N VAL A 567 -10.09 15.97 -13.78
CA VAL A 567 -11.45 15.44 -13.60
C VAL A 567 -11.69 14.23 -14.51
N GLY A 568 -11.15 14.24 -15.75
CA GLY A 568 -11.19 13.10 -16.66
C GLY A 568 -10.49 11.86 -16.10
N LYS A 569 -9.28 12.02 -15.54
CA LYS A 569 -8.53 10.95 -14.86
C LYS A 569 -9.31 10.40 -13.65
N SER A 570 -9.82 11.29 -12.78
CA SER A 570 -10.67 10.90 -11.63
C SER A 570 -11.93 10.16 -12.07
N TYR A 571 -12.62 10.64 -13.10
CA TYR A 571 -13.82 9.99 -13.62
C TYR A 571 -13.53 8.62 -14.25
N SER A 572 -12.41 8.47 -14.96
CA SER A 572 -11.96 7.18 -15.48
C SER A 572 -11.74 6.18 -14.34
N ASN A 573 -11.05 6.60 -13.27
CA ASN A 573 -10.83 5.76 -12.08
C ASN A 573 -12.15 5.35 -11.41
N TYR A 574 -13.07 6.32 -11.23
CA TYR A 574 -14.42 6.03 -10.73
C TYR A 574 -15.18 5.04 -11.62
N CYS A 575 -15.04 5.12 -12.94
CA CYS A 575 -15.72 4.18 -13.83
C CYS A 575 -15.13 2.77 -13.75
N MET A 576 -13.82 2.62 -13.58
CA MET A 576 -13.17 1.31 -13.46
C MET A 576 -13.72 0.48 -12.29
N GLY A 577 -14.00 1.10 -11.15
CA GLY A 577 -14.52 0.39 -9.98
C GLY A 577 -15.95 -0.13 -10.12
N LYS A 578 -16.71 0.29 -11.15
CA LYS A 578 -18.06 -0.21 -11.41
C LYS A 578 -18.11 -1.61 -12.04
N TYR A 579 -16.96 -2.13 -12.49
CA TYR A 579 -16.88 -3.37 -13.25
C TYR A 579 -16.60 -4.61 -12.37
N ALA A 580 -17.14 -4.64 -11.14
CA ALA A 580 -17.12 -5.83 -10.28
C ALA A 580 -18.21 -6.83 -10.65
#